data_AF-A0A2R5L0K2-F1
#
_entry.id   AF-A0A2R5L0K2-F1
#
_cell.length_a   1.000
_cell.length_b   1.000
_cell.length_c   1.000
_cell.angle_alpha   90.00
_cell.angle_beta   90.00
_cell.angle_gamma   90.00
#
_symmetry.space_group_name_H-M   'P 1'
#
loop_
_entity.id
_entity.type
_entity.pdbx_description
1 polymer ?
#
loop_
_entity_poly.entity_id
_entity_poly.type
_entity_poly.pdbx_seq_one_letter_code
_entity_poly.pdbx_strand_id
1 'polypeptide(L)'
;KVDIKRGSVVATPNSLSVTRMMDVEINYLSSNSKILKNNQRVRFHHGTKEIICRIKLLDKEEINPGESGYAQLILEKELVGFTGDLGILRNYSPMFTIGGITILNPLATKTKRFNERYISKLKGGKDNNTIKLSSTIEELSPKYPTFEDMKLNFGSSEDIRKLLEILVADGEVIELITLSETLYLHKNFLEEKKDELLK
;
A
#
# COMPACT_ATOMS: atom_id res chain seq x y z
N LYS A 1 -27.77 7.77 19.81
CA LYS A 1 -26.60 8.63 20.15
C LYS A 1 -25.40 8.02 19.47
N VAL A 2 -24.66 8.78 18.66
CA VAL A 2 -23.39 8.31 18.11
C VAL A 2 -22.31 8.66 19.13
N ASP A 3 -21.74 7.66 19.79
CA ASP A 3 -20.69 7.86 20.77
C ASP A 3 -19.36 8.17 20.05
N ILE A 4 -18.90 9.41 20.17
CA ILE A 4 -17.59 9.86 19.68
C ILE A 4 -16.53 9.28 20.61
N LYS A 5 -15.58 8.54 20.04
CA LYS A 5 -14.49 7.91 20.79
C LYS A 5 -13.17 8.63 20.50
N ARG A 6 -12.21 8.55 21.42
CA ARG A 6 -10.86 9.02 21.16
C ARG A 6 -10.28 8.30 19.93
N GLY A 7 -9.67 9.05 19.03
CA GLY A 7 -9.22 8.54 17.73
C GLY A 7 -10.24 8.67 16.60
N SER A 8 -11.40 9.27 16.84
CA SER A 8 -12.30 9.70 15.76
C SER A 8 -11.65 10.82 14.94
N VAL A 9 -11.80 10.75 13.62
CA VAL A 9 -11.32 11.74 12.66
C VAL A 9 -12.52 12.49 12.09
N VAL A 10 -12.43 13.81 12.00
CA VAL A 10 -13.45 14.66 11.34
C VAL A 10 -12.99 14.90 9.91
N ALA A 11 -13.88 14.68 8.95
CA ALA A 11 -13.59 14.91 7.54
C ALA A 11 -14.89 15.21 6.78
N THR A 12 -14.74 15.68 5.54
CA THR A 12 -15.88 15.90 4.65
C THR A 12 -16.55 14.55 4.31
N PRO A 13 -17.86 14.53 4.00
CA PRO A 13 -18.53 13.29 3.61
C PRO A 13 -17.80 12.59 2.46
N ASN A 14 -17.65 11.27 2.56
CA ASN A 14 -17.00 10.40 1.57
C ASN A 14 -15.52 10.71 1.27
N SER A 15 -14.82 11.42 2.14
CA SER A 15 -13.40 11.76 1.93
C SER A 15 -12.40 10.84 2.62
N LEU A 16 -12.86 9.92 3.46
CA LEU A 16 -12.00 8.99 4.19
C LEU A 16 -12.26 7.54 3.79
N SER A 17 -11.18 6.80 3.61
CA SER A 17 -11.22 5.35 3.49
C SER A 17 -10.65 4.71 4.77
N VAL A 18 -11.38 3.75 5.31
CA VAL A 18 -10.90 2.92 6.42
C VAL A 18 -10.20 1.68 5.88
N THR A 19 -9.16 1.24 6.56
CA THR A 19 -8.37 0.08 6.14
C THR A 19 -8.01 -0.83 7.31
N ARG A 20 -7.72 -2.09 6.97
CA ARG A 20 -7.11 -3.07 7.85
C ARG A 20 -5.72 -3.49 7.38
N MET A 21 -5.23 -2.92 6.30
CA MET A 21 -3.94 -3.25 5.71
C MET A 21 -3.30 -2.04 5.06
N MET A 22 -2.05 -1.79 5.39
CA MET A 22 -1.29 -0.66 4.85
C MET A 22 0.15 -1.08 4.58
N ASP A 23 0.73 -0.54 3.51
CA ASP A 23 2.16 -0.66 3.25
C ASP A 23 2.89 0.45 3.99
N VAL A 24 3.98 0.08 4.65
CA VAL A 24 4.78 0.97 5.46
C VAL A 24 6.26 0.72 5.20
N GLU A 25 7.04 1.77 5.37
CA GLU A 25 8.46 1.65 5.66
C GLU A 25 8.63 1.59 7.18
N ILE A 26 9.32 0.55 7.65
CA ILE A 26 9.66 0.38 9.06
C ILE A 26 11.09 0.86 9.28
N ASN A 27 11.28 1.71 10.28
CA ASN A 27 12.59 2.07 10.81
C ASN A 27 12.76 1.40 12.19
N TYR A 28 13.56 0.33 12.25
CA TYR A 28 13.73 -0.47 13.46
C TYR A 28 14.89 0.06 14.30
N LEU A 29 14.65 0.36 15.57
CA LEU A 29 15.64 1.04 16.42
C LEU A 29 16.90 0.17 16.64
N SER A 30 18.06 0.82 16.60
CA SER A 30 19.35 0.19 16.92
C SER A 30 19.46 -0.26 18.38
N SER A 31 18.68 0.34 19.27
CA SER A 31 18.61 -0.02 20.69
C SER A 31 17.88 -1.34 20.97
N ASN A 32 17.25 -1.95 19.97
CA ASN A 32 16.58 -3.23 20.15
C ASN A 32 17.59 -4.36 20.34
N SER A 33 17.31 -5.27 21.27
CA SER A 33 18.16 -6.45 21.51
C SER A 33 17.80 -7.66 20.63
N LYS A 34 16.66 -7.62 19.94
CA LYS A 34 16.14 -8.72 19.13
C LYS A 34 15.89 -8.24 17.71
N ILE A 35 16.04 -9.15 16.75
CA ILE A 35 15.60 -8.96 15.36
C ILE A 35 14.08 -8.86 15.27
N LEU A 36 13.60 -8.10 14.30
CA LEU A 36 12.18 -8.04 13.95
C LEU A 36 11.85 -9.16 12.96
N LYS A 37 10.93 -10.04 13.35
CA LYS A 37 10.56 -11.21 12.54
C LYS A 37 9.31 -10.96 11.71
N ASN A 38 9.21 -11.67 10.59
CA ASN A 38 7.97 -11.75 9.84
C ASN A 38 6.82 -12.33 10.69
N ASN A 39 5.60 -11.86 10.44
CA ASN A 39 4.37 -12.20 11.17
C ASN A 39 4.40 -11.86 12.68
N GLN A 40 5.34 -11.03 13.13
CA GLN A 40 5.42 -10.62 14.53
C GLN A 40 4.24 -9.70 14.88
N ARG A 41 3.61 -10.00 16.02
CA ARG A 41 2.52 -9.18 16.57
C ARG A 41 3.13 -8.00 17.30
N VAL A 42 2.68 -6.81 16.97
CA VAL A 42 3.17 -5.54 17.52
C VAL A 42 1.98 -4.64 17.81
N ARG A 43 2.25 -3.56 18.52
CA ARG A 43 1.30 -2.51 18.80
C ARG A 43 1.66 -1.29 17.98
N PHE A 44 0.72 -0.85 17.17
CA PHE A 44 0.85 0.29 16.28
C PHE A 44 0.11 1.48 16.86
N HIS A 45 0.83 2.59 17.00
CA HIS A 45 0.29 3.86 17.44
C HIS A 45 0.28 4.82 16.26
N HIS A 46 -0.90 5.33 15.93
CA HIS A 46 -1.11 6.31 14.86
C HIS A 46 -2.13 7.34 15.33
N GLY A 47 -1.74 8.62 15.27
CA GLY A 47 -2.47 9.71 15.91
C GLY A 47 -2.74 9.42 17.39
N THR A 48 -4.01 9.32 17.76
CA THR A 48 -4.44 8.98 19.14
C THR A 48 -4.98 7.55 19.29
N LYS A 49 -4.85 6.72 18.25
CA LYS A 49 -5.26 5.31 18.26
C LYS A 49 -4.08 4.39 18.53
N GLU A 50 -4.42 3.31 19.22
CA GLU A 50 -3.54 2.20 19.50
C GLU A 50 -4.21 0.92 18.98
N ILE A 51 -3.54 0.23 18.07
CA ILE A 51 -4.09 -0.93 17.37
C ILE A 51 -3.06 -2.04 17.37
N ILE A 52 -3.50 -3.26 17.67
CA ILE A 52 -2.65 -4.43 17.52
C ILE A 52 -2.60 -4.80 16.04
N CYS A 53 -1.41 -5.07 15.53
CA CYS A 53 -1.22 -5.50 14.16
C CYS A 53 -0.16 -6.60 14.05
N ARG A 54 -0.11 -7.23 12.89
CA ARG A 54 0.96 -8.15 12.49
C ARG A 54 1.78 -7.50 11.39
N ILE A 55 3.10 -7.63 11.50
CA ILE A 55 4.04 -7.17 10.49
C ILE A 55 4.25 -8.28 9.48
N LYS A 56 4.07 -7.98 8.20
CA LYS A 56 4.43 -8.86 7.11
C LYS A 56 5.55 -8.22 6.28
N LEU A 57 6.77 -8.72 6.43
CA LEU A 57 7.94 -8.18 5.75
C LEU A 57 7.87 -8.51 4.25
N LEU A 58 8.09 -7.49 3.41
CA LEU A 58 7.98 -7.60 1.96
C LEU A 58 9.34 -7.82 1.30
N ASP A 59 10.37 -7.09 1.73
CA ASP A 59 11.69 -7.05 1.09
C ASP A 59 12.77 -7.85 1.83
N LYS A 60 12.48 -8.29 3.06
CA LYS A 60 13.43 -9.01 3.92
C LYS A 60 12.78 -10.21 4.63
N GLU A 61 13.62 -11.16 5.05
CA GLU A 61 13.20 -12.24 5.96
C GLU A 61 13.08 -11.76 7.41
N GLU A 62 13.99 -10.89 7.81
CA GLU A 62 14.08 -10.28 9.14
C GLU A 62 14.74 -8.90 9.04
N ILE A 63 14.48 -8.02 10.01
CA ILE A 63 15.11 -6.69 10.10
C ILE A 63 15.98 -6.64 11.36
N ASN A 64 17.26 -6.35 11.19
CA ASN A 64 18.20 -6.20 12.31
C ASN A 64 18.01 -4.86 13.02
N PRO A 65 18.38 -4.75 14.31
CA PRO A 65 18.43 -3.46 15.01
C PRO A 65 19.20 -2.40 14.21
N GLY A 66 18.58 -1.25 13.99
CA GLY A 66 19.17 -0.13 13.24
C GLY A 66 18.90 -0.17 11.74
N GLU A 67 18.27 -1.23 11.23
CA GLU A 67 17.89 -1.33 9.83
C GLU A 67 16.45 -0.86 9.58
N SER A 68 16.18 -0.60 8.30
CA SER A 68 14.85 -0.33 7.79
C SER A 68 14.42 -1.42 6.79
N GLY A 69 13.11 -1.48 6.51
CA GLY A 69 12.56 -2.40 5.52
C GLY A 69 11.08 -2.13 5.20
N TYR A 70 10.62 -2.67 4.09
CA TYR A 70 9.23 -2.51 3.64
C TYR A 70 8.35 -3.63 4.19
N ALA A 71 7.17 -3.27 4.68
CA ALA A 71 6.26 -4.22 5.27
C ALA A 71 4.79 -3.85 5.05
N GLN A 72 3.93 -4.85 5.19
CA GLN A 72 2.50 -4.67 5.36
C GLN A 72 2.13 -4.77 6.83
N LEU A 73 1.43 -3.77 7.36
CA LEU A 73 0.78 -3.86 8.66
C LEU A 73 -0.64 -4.40 8.47
N ILE A 74 -0.91 -5.56 9.06
CA ILE A 74 -2.24 -6.18 9.07
C ILE A 74 -2.88 -5.85 10.41
N LEU A 75 -3.85 -4.94 10.40
CA LEU A 75 -4.49 -4.38 11.58
C LEU A 75 -5.65 -5.24 12.09
N GLU A 76 -5.73 -5.42 13.40
CA GLU A 76 -6.87 -6.13 14.03
C GLU A 76 -8.16 -5.29 14.04
N LYS A 77 -8.03 -3.97 13.90
CA LYS A 77 -9.15 -3.02 13.82
C LYS A 77 -8.92 -2.02 12.69
N GLU A 78 -10.00 -1.45 12.21
CA GLU A 78 -9.96 -0.44 11.16
C GLU A 78 -9.33 0.87 11.63
N LEU A 79 -8.53 1.44 10.74
CA LEU A 79 -7.84 2.72 10.91
C LEU A 79 -7.99 3.55 9.63
N VAL A 80 -7.97 4.87 9.80
CA VAL A 80 -7.78 5.81 8.71
C VAL A 80 -6.33 6.27 8.78
N GLY A 81 -5.59 6.14 7.69
CA GLY A 81 -4.23 6.64 7.56
C GLY A 81 -4.07 7.34 6.22
N PHE A 82 -3.06 8.20 6.14
CA PHE A 82 -2.67 8.91 4.92
C PHE A 82 -1.24 8.54 4.52
N THR A 83 -0.90 8.69 3.24
CA THR A 83 0.49 8.52 2.80
C THR A 83 1.36 9.61 3.41
N GLY A 84 2.56 9.23 3.83
CA GLY A 84 3.49 10.07 4.57
C GLY A 84 3.23 10.16 6.07
N ASP A 85 2.10 9.64 6.56
CA ASP A 85 1.82 9.64 7.98
C ASP A 85 2.86 8.84 8.75
N LEU A 86 3.27 9.41 9.88
CA LEU A 86 4.19 8.77 10.81
C LEU A 86 3.42 7.96 11.85
N GLY A 87 4.03 6.88 12.31
CA GLY A 87 3.52 6.15 13.45
C GLY A 87 4.61 5.44 14.23
N ILE A 88 4.23 4.91 15.38
CA ILE A 88 5.16 4.28 16.33
C ILE A 88 4.80 2.81 16.47
N LEU A 89 5.81 1.95 16.32
CA LEU A 89 5.72 0.54 16.65
C LEU A 89 6.24 0.31 18.05
N ARG A 90 5.45 -0.42 18.83
CA ARG A 90 5.79 -0.89 20.17
C ARG A 90 5.70 -2.39 20.25
N ASN A 91 6.54 -2.97 21.09
CA ASN A 91 6.47 -4.39 21.39
C ASN A 91 5.10 -4.73 22.04
N TYR A 92 4.60 -5.94 21.76
CA TYR A 92 3.30 -6.39 22.26
C TYR A 92 3.30 -6.50 23.80
N SER A 93 4.35 -7.12 24.36
CA SER A 93 4.61 -7.23 25.79
C SER A 93 6.06 -7.68 26.05
N PRO A 94 6.82 -7.05 26.98
CA PRO A 94 6.50 -5.81 27.69
C PRO A 94 6.45 -4.62 26.73
N MET A 95 5.78 -3.53 27.15
CA MET A 95 5.46 -2.41 26.25
C MET A 95 6.59 -1.38 26.18
N PHE A 96 7.46 -1.51 25.17
CA PHE A 96 8.49 -0.52 24.83
C PHE A 96 8.47 -0.19 23.34
N THR A 97 8.98 0.98 22.96
CA THR A 97 9.08 1.39 21.56
C THR A 97 10.16 0.59 20.85
N ILE A 98 9.82 0.01 19.70
CA ILE A 98 10.74 -0.79 18.88
C ILE A 98 11.12 -0.08 17.58
N GLY A 99 10.32 0.88 17.12
CA GLY A 99 10.55 1.49 15.81
C GLY A 99 9.57 2.60 15.49
N GLY A 100 9.91 3.33 14.44
CA GLY A 100 8.98 4.21 13.74
C GLY A 100 8.50 3.57 12.45
N ILE A 101 7.41 4.10 11.89
CA ILE A 101 6.97 3.79 10.54
C ILE A 101 6.59 5.04 9.78
N THR A 102 6.68 4.95 8.47
CA THR A 102 6.08 5.88 7.51
C THR A 102 5.06 5.10 6.69
N ILE A 103 3.82 5.57 6.65
CA ILE A 103 2.78 4.98 5.81
C ILE A 103 3.06 5.35 4.35
N LEU A 104 3.19 4.35 3.49
CA LEU A 104 3.42 4.55 2.05
C LEU A 104 2.11 4.44 1.28
N ASN A 105 1.29 3.45 1.65
CA ASN A 105 -0.02 3.19 1.03
C ASN A 105 -1.00 2.75 2.12
N PRO A 106 -1.91 3.63 2.58
CA PRO A 106 -2.94 3.27 3.56
C PRO A 106 -3.98 2.28 3.03
N LEU A 107 -4.15 2.10 1.72
CA LEU A 107 -5.12 1.19 1.12
C LEU A 107 -4.44 0.00 0.42
N ALA A 108 -3.56 -0.67 1.15
CA ALA A 108 -2.78 -1.77 0.59
C ALA A 108 -3.66 -2.99 0.25
N THR A 109 -3.29 -3.69 -0.83
CA THR A 109 -3.84 -4.99 -1.21
C THR A 109 -2.87 -6.11 -0.81
N LYS A 110 -3.35 -7.36 -0.81
CA LYS A 110 -2.56 -8.48 -0.33
C LYS A 110 -1.52 -8.88 -1.38
N THR A 111 -0.25 -8.60 -1.10
CA THR A 111 0.83 -8.91 -2.06
C THR A 111 1.66 -10.12 -1.63
N LYS A 112 2.30 -10.83 -2.56
CA LYS A 112 3.30 -11.85 -2.23
C LYS A 112 4.58 -11.19 -1.67
N ARG A 113 5.30 -11.89 -0.80
CA ARG A 113 6.63 -11.44 -0.31
C ARG A 113 7.63 -11.47 -1.46
N PHE A 114 8.65 -10.63 -1.39
CA PHE A 114 9.72 -10.49 -2.39
C PHE A 114 9.22 -10.23 -3.81
N ASN A 115 8.04 -9.61 -3.95
CA ASN A 115 7.61 -9.09 -5.23
C ASN A 115 8.40 -7.80 -5.51
N GLU A 116 9.50 -7.93 -6.25
CA GLU A 116 10.42 -6.82 -6.55
C GLU A 116 9.72 -5.65 -7.24
N ARG A 117 8.75 -5.92 -8.12
CA ARG A 117 7.96 -4.89 -8.80
C ARG A 117 7.14 -4.08 -7.79
N TYR A 118 6.44 -4.75 -6.89
CA TYR A 118 5.65 -4.07 -5.87
C TYR A 118 6.53 -3.25 -4.91
N ILE A 119 7.65 -3.81 -4.46
CA ILE A 119 8.59 -3.12 -3.58
C ILE A 119 9.19 -1.89 -4.27
N SER A 120 9.50 -1.99 -5.56
CA SER A 120 10.00 -0.86 -6.35
C SER A 120 8.98 0.28 -6.45
N LYS A 121 7.68 -0.05 -6.58
CA LYS A 121 6.60 0.95 -6.53
C LYS A 121 6.54 1.67 -5.17
N LEU A 122 6.69 0.94 -4.07
CA LEU A 122 6.72 1.52 -2.72
C LEU A 122 7.91 2.47 -2.51
N LYS A 123 9.09 2.13 -3.07
CA LYS A 123 10.30 2.97 -3.03
C LYS A 123 10.15 4.29 -3.79
N GLY A 124 9.34 4.30 -4.86
CA GLY A 124 9.19 5.44 -5.76
C GLY A 124 8.46 6.66 -5.18
N GLY A 125 7.98 6.59 -3.93
CA GLY A 125 7.34 7.74 -3.26
C GLY A 125 6.08 8.25 -3.95
N LYS A 126 5.45 7.43 -4.79
CA LYS A 126 4.22 7.80 -5.51
C LYS A 126 3.06 7.96 -4.52
N ASP A 127 2.15 8.87 -4.84
CA ASP A 127 0.93 9.07 -4.05
C ASP A 127 0.14 7.75 -3.91
N ASN A 128 -0.57 7.61 -2.79
CA ASN A 128 -1.37 6.43 -2.45
C ASN A 128 -2.26 5.97 -3.61
N ASN A 129 -2.94 6.94 -4.22
CA ASN A 129 -3.94 6.67 -5.23
C ASN A 129 -3.28 6.22 -6.53
N THR A 130 -2.13 6.80 -6.87
CA THR A 130 -1.32 6.35 -8.01
C THR A 130 -0.83 4.91 -7.83
N ILE A 131 -0.34 4.55 -6.63
CA ILE A 131 0.12 3.18 -6.32
C ILE A 131 -1.04 2.18 -6.37
N LYS A 132 -2.17 2.52 -5.75
CA LYS A 132 -3.37 1.68 -5.72
C LYS A 132 -3.92 1.49 -7.13
N LEU A 133 -3.94 2.54 -7.97
CA LEU A 133 -4.47 2.48 -9.33
C LEU A 133 -3.54 1.64 -10.20
N SER A 134 -2.23 1.87 -10.12
CA SER A 134 -1.21 1.07 -10.81
C SER A 134 -1.33 -0.42 -10.45
N SER A 135 -1.48 -0.75 -9.16
CA SER A 135 -1.67 -2.13 -8.70
C SER A 135 -3.00 -2.75 -9.19
N THR A 136 -4.08 -1.97 -9.21
CA THR A 136 -5.39 -2.40 -9.72
C THR A 136 -5.32 -2.70 -11.22
N ILE A 137 -4.68 -1.81 -12.01
CA ILE A 137 -4.46 -2.02 -13.45
C ILE A 137 -3.62 -3.27 -13.68
N GLU A 138 -2.59 -3.50 -12.88
CA GLU A 138 -1.77 -4.70 -12.96
C GLU A 138 -2.58 -5.98 -12.80
N GLU A 139 -3.39 -6.06 -11.74
CA GLU A 139 -4.23 -7.23 -11.44
C GLU A 139 -5.30 -7.46 -12.51
N LEU A 140 -5.82 -6.38 -13.10
CA LEU A 140 -6.84 -6.44 -14.13
C LEU A 140 -6.28 -6.60 -15.55
N SER A 141 -4.99 -6.34 -15.78
CA SER A 141 -4.35 -6.37 -17.10
C SER A 141 -4.63 -7.66 -17.90
N PRO A 142 -4.69 -8.88 -17.31
CA PRO A 142 -5.07 -10.09 -18.02
C PRO A 142 -6.49 -10.10 -18.62
N LYS A 143 -7.37 -9.21 -18.15
CA LYS A 143 -8.74 -9.04 -18.65
C LYS A 143 -8.90 -7.87 -19.60
N TYR A 144 -7.82 -7.16 -19.94
CA TYR A 144 -7.83 -5.99 -20.82
C TYR A 144 -8.80 -4.90 -20.31
N PRO A 145 -8.49 -4.26 -19.17
CA PRO A 145 -9.46 -3.42 -18.50
C PRO A 145 -9.58 -2.04 -19.16
N THR A 146 -10.80 -1.55 -19.18
CA THR A 146 -11.19 -0.26 -19.75
C THR A 146 -11.16 0.86 -18.70
N PHE A 147 -11.42 2.09 -19.13
CA PHE A 147 -11.67 3.19 -18.19
C PHE A 147 -12.84 2.90 -17.23
N GLU A 148 -13.89 2.21 -17.70
CA GLU A 148 -15.03 1.86 -16.85
C GLU A 148 -14.65 0.85 -15.76
N ASP A 149 -13.81 -0.13 -16.10
CA ASP A 149 -13.26 -1.07 -15.12
C ASP A 149 -12.45 -0.36 -14.04
N MET A 150 -11.71 0.69 -14.40
CA MET A 150 -11.00 1.51 -13.41
C MET A 150 -11.99 2.21 -12.48
N LYS A 151 -13.05 2.82 -13.01
CA LYS A 151 -14.05 3.49 -12.16
C LYS A 151 -14.76 2.50 -11.22
N LEU A 152 -15.06 1.30 -11.71
CA LEU A 152 -15.76 0.27 -10.95
C LEU A 152 -14.91 -0.29 -9.80
N ASN A 153 -13.61 -0.52 -10.04
CA ASN A 153 -12.70 -1.14 -9.08
C ASN A 153 -11.97 -0.12 -8.17
N PHE A 154 -11.78 1.12 -8.64
CA PHE A 154 -11.02 2.15 -7.93
C PHE A 154 -11.93 3.08 -7.09
N GLY A 155 -13.14 3.38 -7.57
CA GLY A 155 -14.13 4.25 -6.91
C GLY A 155 -14.49 5.50 -7.74
N SER A 156 -15.66 6.10 -7.49
CA SER A 156 -16.21 7.20 -8.31
C SER A 156 -15.82 8.62 -7.89
N SER A 157 -15.17 8.81 -6.73
CA SER A 157 -14.88 10.12 -6.14
C SER A 157 -13.47 10.67 -6.39
N GLU A 158 -12.60 9.87 -7.01
CA GLU A 158 -11.20 10.20 -7.26
C GLU A 158 -10.99 10.58 -8.73
N ASP A 159 -10.08 11.52 -9.00
CA ASP A 159 -9.81 12.04 -10.34
C ASP A 159 -8.94 11.04 -11.13
N ILE A 160 -9.50 9.86 -11.41
CA ILE A 160 -8.83 8.71 -12.04
C ILE A 160 -8.12 9.12 -13.34
N ARG A 161 -8.68 10.08 -14.09
CA ARG A 161 -8.06 10.58 -15.32
C ARG A 161 -6.68 11.17 -15.08
N LYS A 162 -6.52 12.04 -14.07
CA LYS A 162 -5.22 12.62 -13.73
C LYS A 162 -4.22 11.56 -13.29
N LEU A 163 -4.68 10.57 -12.54
CA LEU A 163 -3.82 9.47 -12.09
C LEU A 163 -3.38 8.59 -13.27
N LEU A 164 -4.28 8.30 -14.22
CA LEU A 164 -3.95 7.60 -15.45
C LEU A 164 -2.96 8.41 -16.30
N GLU A 165 -3.17 9.72 -16.46
CA GLU A 165 -2.23 10.59 -17.18
C GLU A 165 -0.82 10.52 -16.59
N ILE A 166 -0.69 10.55 -15.26
CA ILE A 166 0.61 10.39 -14.58
C ILE A 166 1.20 9.01 -14.86
N LEU A 167 0.41 7.94 -14.72
CA LEU A 167 0.89 6.57 -14.93
C LEU A 167 1.28 6.27 -16.38
N VAL A 168 0.58 6.87 -17.34
CA VAL A 168 0.88 6.78 -18.77
C VAL A 168 2.13 7.61 -19.10
N ALA A 169 2.26 8.82 -18.56
CA ALA A 169 3.45 9.65 -18.73
C ALA A 169 4.72 8.99 -18.14
N ASP A 170 4.59 8.32 -16.99
CA ASP A 170 5.66 7.55 -16.35
C ASP A 170 5.99 6.24 -17.11
N GLY A 171 5.18 5.87 -18.11
CA GLY A 171 5.33 4.64 -18.88
C GLY A 171 5.06 3.36 -18.08
N GLU A 172 4.43 3.46 -16.90
CA GLU A 172 3.99 2.29 -16.14
C GLU A 172 2.76 1.64 -16.75
N VAL A 173 1.84 2.46 -17.25
CA VAL A 173 0.62 2.04 -17.90
C VAL A 173 0.69 2.44 -19.37
N ILE A 174 0.28 1.54 -20.24
CA ILE A 174 0.18 1.77 -21.68
C ILE A 174 -1.30 1.89 -22.00
N GLU A 175 -1.67 3.04 -22.57
CA GLU A 175 -2.97 3.28 -23.14
C GLU A 175 -3.02 2.71 -24.56
N LEU A 176 -3.96 1.82 -24.83
CA LEU A 176 -4.20 1.24 -26.15
C LEU A 176 -5.58 1.70 -26.64
N ILE A 177 -5.58 2.49 -27.70
CA ILE A 177 -6.80 2.97 -28.34
C ILE A 177 -7.23 1.94 -29.37
N THR A 178 -8.38 1.30 -29.14
CA THR A 178 -9.01 0.38 -30.09
C THR A 178 -10.14 1.10 -30.85
N LEU A 179 -10.80 0.40 -31.78
CA LEU A 179 -11.93 0.96 -32.53
C LEU A 179 -13.18 1.21 -31.65
N SER A 180 -13.32 0.47 -30.55
CA SER A 180 -14.49 0.53 -29.66
C SER A 180 -14.22 1.21 -28.33
N GLU A 181 -13.01 1.06 -27.79
CA GLU A 181 -12.69 1.48 -26.42
C GLU A 181 -11.20 1.72 -26.19
N THR A 182 -10.91 2.44 -25.12
CA THR A 182 -9.53 2.65 -24.65
C THR A 182 -9.22 1.68 -23.52
N LEU A 183 -8.16 0.89 -23.72
CA LEU A 183 -7.68 -0.11 -22.78
C LEU A 183 -6.46 0.43 -22.03
N TYR A 184 -6.36 0.10 -20.74
CA TYR A 184 -5.21 0.46 -19.91
C TYR A 184 -4.51 -0.82 -19.45
N LEU A 185 -3.32 -1.07 -19.99
CA LEU A 185 -2.52 -2.25 -19.66
C LEU A 185 -1.28 -1.85 -18.90
N HIS A 186 -0.97 -2.56 -17.83
CA HIS A 186 0.28 -2.30 -17.15
C HIS A 186 1.45 -2.85 -17.96
N LYS A 187 2.50 -2.04 -18.14
CA LYS A 187 3.75 -2.38 -18.84
C LYS A 187 4.26 -3.79 -18.56
N ASN A 188 4.37 -4.24 -17.30
CA ASN A 188 4.98 -5.56 -17.09
C ASN A 188 4.07 -6.73 -17.48
N PHE A 189 2.74 -6.55 -17.55
CA PHE A 189 1.89 -7.57 -18.17
C PHE A 189 2.22 -7.71 -19.67
N LEU A 190 2.48 -6.60 -20.35
CA LEU A 190 2.88 -6.58 -21.76
C LEU A 190 4.27 -7.19 -21.97
N GLU A 191 5.24 -6.89 -21.10
CA GLU A 191 6.57 -7.52 -21.18
C GLU A 191 6.50 -9.03 -20.91
N GLU A 192 5.73 -9.48 -19.89
CA GLU A 192 5.51 -10.91 -19.65
C GLU A 192 4.90 -11.63 -20.87
N LYS A 193 3.90 -11.02 -21.50
CA LYS A 193 3.26 -11.57 -22.71
C LYS A 193 4.19 -11.58 -23.93
N LYS A 194 5.03 -10.56 -24.07
CA LYS A 194 6.03 -10.49 -25.14
C LYS A 194 7.06 -11.61 -25.00
N ASP A 195 7.54 -11.89 -23.80
CA ASP A 195 8.48 -12.99 -23.53
C ASP A 195 7.84 -14.37 -23.76
N GLU A 196 6.53 -14.50 -23.52
CA GLU A 196 5.76 -15.72 -23.83
C GLU A 196 5.60 -15.95 -25.34
N LEU A 197 5.36 -14.89 -26.12
CA LEU A 197 5.14 -14.96 -27.57
C LEU A 197 6.42 -15.11 -28.40
N LEU A 198 7.57 -14.74 -27.84
CA LEU A 198 8.89 -14.84 -28.49
C LEU A 198 9.61 -16.18 -28.20
N LYS A 199 8.99 -17.08 -27.43
CA LYS A 199 9.43 -18.47 -27.22
C LYS A 199 8.71 -19.42 -28.16
#